data_AF-A0A224YP66-F1
#
_entry.id   AF-A0A224YP66-F1
#
_cell.length_a   1.000
_cell.length_b   1.000
_cell.length_c   1.000
_cell.angle_alpha   90.00
_cell.angle_beta   90.00
_cell.angle_gamma   90.00
#
_symmetry.space_group_name_H-M   'P 1'
#
loop_
_entity.id
_entity.type
_entity.pdbx_description
1 polymer ?
#
loop_
_entity_poly.entity_id
_entity_poly.type
_entity_poly.pdbx_seq_one_letter_code
_entity_poly.pdbx_strand_id
1 'polypeptide(L)'
;MEGSARIEEPYAALPLSACADVEKMFSTIAEATAAYGRGKAKCICVFKVVCSNTFDGRLRELDEDFKHSLKDLVPWLLAKEKLEVKKIYGNKVTCQQLLNNFKKYATIIREGGLPKVKSEVEALADETNRSALEKAKEFYIKGMQEKTYATLNEVKENHVKLLPQAKEQFLNSPTIDYYVSKRYLKILRKCAASGCCIGSGRIGKFWSLFGNCCR
;
A
#
# COMPACT_ATOMS: atom_id res chain seq x y z
N MET A 1 23.76 -13.89 -20.02
CA MET A 1 22.67 -13.16 -20.71
C MET A 1 21.47 -13.25 -19.80
N GLU A 2 21.06 -12.13 -19.23
CA GLU A 2 19.86 -11.85 -18.42
C GLU A 2 20.24 -10.57 -17.66
N GLY A 3 19.76 -9.39 -17.99
CA GLY A 3 18.37 -9.02 -18.16
C GLY A 3 18.09 -7.94 -17.11
N SER A 4 18.84 -6.83 -17.18
CA SER A 4 18.73 -5.70 -16.26
C SER A 4 17.35 -5.06 -16.43
N ALA A 5 16.40 -5.45 -15.57
CA ALA A 5 15.13 -4.76 -15.42
C ALA A 5 15.42 -3.35 -14.91
N ARG A 6 15.36 -2.40 -15.85
CA ARG A 6 15.41 -0.97 -15.61
C ARG A 6 14.21 -0.66 -14.72
N ILE A 7 14.47 -0.29 -13.46
CA ILE A 7 13.46 0.26 -12.57
C ILE A 7 13.11 1.63 -13.17
N GLU A 8 11.98 1.73 -13.87
CA GLU A 8 11.42 3.02 -14.26
C GLU A 8 11.06 3.78 -12.98
N GLU A 9 11.57 5.01 -12.88
CA GLU A 9 11.33 5.93 -11.76
C GLU A 9 9.82 6.24 -11.64
N PRO A 10 9.25 6.26 -10.42
CA PRO A 10 7.84 6.62 -10.20
C PRO A 10 7.59 8.13 -10.23
N TYR A 11 8.60 8.95 -10.48
CA TYR A 11 8.40 10.37 -10.79
C TYR A 11 8.19 10.53 -12.29
N ALA A 12 7.12 9.91 -12.79
CA ALA A 12 6.54 10.37 -14.04
C ALA A 12 6.20 11.85 -13.84
N ALA A 13 6.83 12.71 -14.65
CA ALA A 13 6.41 14.09 -14.78
C ALA A 13 4.88 14.14 -14.84
N LEU A 14 4.26 15.01 -14.02
CA LEU A 14 2.81 15.24 -14.06
C LEU A 14 2.37 15.29 -15.53
N PRO A 15 1.32 14.55 -15.92
CA PRO A 15 0.91 14.50 -17.32
C PRO A 15 0.67 15.93 -17.80
N LEU A 16 1.24 16.28 -18.95
CA LEU A 16 1.13 17.60 -19.60
C LEU A 16 -0.33 18.11 -19.68
N SER A 17 -1.31 17.20 -19.71
CA SER A 17 -2.73 17.53 -19.65
C SER A 17 -3.17 18.22 -18.35
N ALA A 18 -2.62 17.82 -17.19
CA ALA A 18 -2.91 18.47 -15.92
C ALA A 18 -2.30 19.89 -15.84
N CYS A 19 -1.18 20.12 -16.52
CA CYS A 19 -0.60 21.47 -16.65
C CYS A 19 -1.44 22.35 -17.59
N ALA A 20 -1.99 21.80 -18.68
CA ALA A 20 -2.85 22.53 -19.59
C ALA A 20 -4.19 22.94 -18.95
N ASP A 21 -4.77 22.08 -18.10
CA ASP A 21 -5.99 22.40 -17.35
C ASP A 21 -5.76 23.48 -16.30
N VAL A 22 -4.59 23.46 -15.65
CA VAL A 22 -4.11 24.52 -14.74
C VAL A 22 -3.90 25.83 -15.51
N GLU A 23 -3.21 25.81 -16.66
CA GLU A 23 -3.02 27.00 -17.51
C GLU A 23 -4.35 27.64 -17.93
N LYS A 24 -5.35 26.82 -18.27
CA LYS A 24 -6.68 27.30 -18.68
C LYS A 24 -7.51 27.84 -17.51
N MET A 25 -7.39 27.24 -16.33
CA MET A 25 -8.04 27.75 -15.11
C MET A 25 -7.45 29.11 -14.70
N PHE A 26 -6.13 29.29 -14.86
CA PHE A 26 -5.42 30.50 -14.47
C PHE A 26 -5.42 31.61 -15.54
N SER A 27 -5.58 31.28 -16.83
CA SER A 27 -5.82 32.29 -17.88
C SER A 27 -7.14 33.03 -17.64
N THR A 28 -8.18 32.33 -17.19
CA THR A 28 -9.45 32.92 -16.77
C THR A 28 -9.29 33.82 -15.54
N ILE A 29 -8.42 33.46 -14.58
CA ILE A 29 -8.11 34.30 -13.42
C ILE A 29 -7.29 35.53 -13.84
N ALA A 30 -6.34 35.38 -14.75
CA ALA A 30 -5.53 36.48 -15.29
C ALA A 30 -6.39 37.52 -16.03
N GLU A 31 -7.32 37.06 -16.87
CA GLU A 31 -8.33 37.91 -17.53
C GLU A 31 -9.26 38.60 -16.52
N ALA A 32 -9.70 37.87 -15.49
CA ALA A 32 -10.51 38.45 -14.40
C ALA A 32 -9.76 39.51 -13.58
N THR A 33 -8.44 39.35 -13.39
CA THR A 33 -7.60 40.36 -12.72
C THR A 33 -7.26 41.56 -13.61
N ALA A 34 -7.29 41.43 -14.94
CA ALA A 34 -7.08 42.55 -15.86
C ALA A 34 -8.29 43.51 -15.91
N ALA A 35 -9.49 43.01 -15.64
CA ALA A 35 -10.72 43.81 -15.54
C ALA A 35 -10.79 44.66 -14.25
N TYR A 36 -10.05 44.29 -13.19
CA TYR A 36 -10.01 45.01 -11.93
C TYR A 36 -8.76 45.91 -11.88
N GLY A 37 -8.94 47.19 -12.24
CA GLY A 37 -7.85 48.14 -12.37
C GLY A 37 -6.99 48.33 -11.10
N ARG A 38 -5.70 48.60 -11.36
CA ARG A 38 -4.61 49.02 -10.44
C ARG A 38 -4.04 47.94 -9.50
N GLY A 39 -2.92 47.36 -9.93
CA GLY A 39 -2.00 46.61 -9.05
C GLY A 39 -1.12 45.63 -9.84
N LYS A 40 -0.29 46.14 -10.75
CA LYS A 40 0.48 45.35 -11.72
C LYS A 40 1.45 44.35 -11.06
N ALA A 41 1.42 43.11 -11.58
CA ALA A 41 2.58 42.24 -11.84
C ALA A 41 3.24 41.44 -10.69
N LYS A 42 2.51 40.95 -9.68
CA LYS A 42 3.07 39.96 -8.71
C LYS A 42 2.83 38.48 -9.06
N CYS A 43 1.72 38.13 -9.73
CA CYS A 43 1.40 36.71 -9.99
C CYS A 43 2.09 36.10 -11.24
N ILE A 44 2.71 36.91 -12.10
CA ILE A 44 3.30 36.43 -13.37
C ILE A 44 4.65 35.72 -13.17
N CYS A 45 5.45 36.12 -12.18
CA CYS A 45 6.82 35.65 -12.02
C CYS A 45 6.90 34.22 -11.47
N VAL A 46 6.02 33.87 -10.52
CA VAL A 46 5.96 32.49 -9.97
C VAL A 46 5.48 31.51 -11.04
N PHE A 47 4.51 31.91 -11.87
CA PHE A 47 3.92 31.07 -12.91
C PHE A 47 4.93 30.69 -14.00
N LYS A 48 5.84 31.61 -14.37
CA LYS A 48 6.86 31.36 -15.39
C LYS A 48 7.83 30.23 -15.01
N VAL A 49 8.19 30.10 -13.73
CA VAL A 49 9.07 29.02 -13.26
C VAL A 49 8.30 27.71 -13.06
N VAL A 50 7.06 27.78 -12.54
CA VAL A 50 6.25 26.58 -12.23
C VAL A 50 5.72 25.90 -13.50
N CYS A 51 5.42 26.66 -14.55
CA CYS A 51 4.82 26.13 -15.78
C CYS A 51 5.82 26.02 -16.95
N SER A 52 7.04 26.57 -16.85
CA SER A 52 8.06 26.36 -17.89
C SER A 52 8.94 25.17 -17.57
N ASN A 53 8.96 24.19 -18.48
CA ASN A 53 9.90 23.06 -18.42
C ASN A 53 11.33 23.46 -18.85
N THR A 54 11.63 24.76 -18.85
CA THR A 54 12.88 25.36 -19.35
C THR A 54 13.60 26.20 -18.31
N PHE A 55 13.11 26.23 -17.07
CA PHE A 55 13.76 26.99 -16.00
C PHE A 55 15.15 26.41 -15.73
N ASP A 56 16.17 27.26 -15.84
CA ASP A 56 17.59 26.88 -15.77
C ASP A 56 18.25 27.24 -14.44
N GLY A 57 17.47 27.68 -13.44
CA GLY A 57 17.95 28.05 -12.12
C GLY A 57 18.41 29.50 -11.98
N ARG A 58 18.31 30.34 -13.02
CA ARG A 58 18.72 31.75 -12.93
C ARG A 58 17.84 32.55 -11.98
N LEU A 59 18.48 33.18 -10.99
CA LEU A 59 17.80 34.03 -10.01
C LEU A 59 17.07 35.22 -10.63
N ARG A 60 17.44 35.69 -11.83
CA ARG A 60 16.76 36.82 -12.49
C ARG A 60 15.31 36.52 -12.86
N GLU A 61 14.97 35.24 -13.01
CA GLU A 61 13.64 34.79 -13.41
C GLU A 61 12.72 34.51 -12.22
N LEU A 62 13.27 34.52 -11.01
CA LEU A 62 12.52 34.33 -9.76
C LEU A 62 11.89 35.64 -9.30
N ASP A 63 10.75 35.51 -8.63
CA ASP A 63 10.06 36.63 -7.98
C ASP A 63 10.90 37.21 -6.83
N GLU A 64 10.84 38.53 -6.64
CA GLU A 64 11.62 39.21 -5.59
C GLU A 64 11.13 38.86 -4.18
N ASP A 65 9.82 38.70 -3.94
CA ASP A 65 9.30 38.31 -2.62
C ASP A 65 9.75 36.88 -2.27
N PHE A 66 9.80 36.00 -3.27
CA PHE A 66 10.32 34.64 -3.12
C PHE A 66 11.81 34.64 -2.77
N LYS A 67 12.61 35.51 -3.41
CA LYS A 67 14.03 35.69 -3.05
C LYS A 67 14.20 36.19 -1.63
N HIS A 68 13.39 37.16 -1.19
CA HIS A 68 13.43 37.65 0.19
C HIS A 68 13.11 36.52 1.18
N SER A 69 12.06 35.75 0.92
CA SER A 69 11.68 34.61 1.75
C SER A 69 12.77 33.53 1.78
N LEU A 70 13.45 33.26 0.66
CA LEU A 70 14.59 32.33 0.62
C LEU A 70 15.80 32.85 1.41
N LYS A 71 16.08 34.15 1.36
CA LYS A 71 17.15 34.77 2.13
C LYS A 71 16.92 34.64 3.64
N ASP A 72 15.67 34.56 4.08
CA ASP A 72 15.34 34.31 5.49
C ASP A 72 15.30 32.82 5.83
N LEU A 73 14.72 31.99 4.95
CA LEU A 73 14.54 30.55 5.16
C LEU A 73 15.86 29.78 5.21
N VAL A 74 16.78 30.05 4.28
CA VAL A 74 18.03 29.28 4.15
C VAL A 74 18.90 29.42 5.41
N PRO A 75 19.18 30.63 5.92
CA PRO A 75 19.84 30.79 7.22
C PRO A 75 19.01 30.22 8.36
N TRP A 76 17.68 30.29 8.31
CA TRP A 76 16.85 29.72 9.35
C TRP A 76 16.98 28.19 9.46
N LEU A 77 17.20 27.48 8.36
CA LEU A 77 17.41 26.03 8.35
C LEU A 77 18.87 25.60 8.57
N LEU A 78 19.81 26.35 7.99
CA LEU A 78 21.21 25.91 7.85
C LEU A 78 22.22 26.74 8.66
N ALA A 79 21.77 27.74 9.44
CA ALA A 79 22.66 28.48 10.33
C ALA A 79 23.33 27.52 11.32
N LYS A 80 24.61 27.76 11.60
CA LYS A 80 25.46 26.90 12.43
C LYS A 80 24.84 26.62 13.81
N GLU A 81 24.17 27.62 14.37
CA GLU A 81 23.52 27.58 15.67
C GLU A 81 22.23 26.74 15.67
N LYS A 82 21.64 26.50 14.48
CA LYS A 82 20.38 25.78 14.28
C LYS A 82 20.55 24.37 13.70
N LEU A 83 21.79 23.99 13.36
CA LEU A 83 22.09 22.66 12.83
C LEU A 83 22.03 21.61 13.94
N GLU A 84 20.99 20.77 13.91
CA GLU A 84 20.87 19.65 14.82
C GLU A 84 21.60 18.40 14.32
N VAL A 85 22.48 17.84 15.16
CA VAL A 85 23.16 16.57 14.86
C VAL A 85 22.13 15.44 14.84
N LYS A 86 22.13 14.64 13.77
CA LYS A 86 21.23 13.48 13.63
C LYS A 86 21.41 12.53 14.82
N LYS A 87 20.29 12.20 15.46
CA LYS A 87 20.21 11.21 16.54
C LYS A 87 19.40 9.99 16.09
N ILE A 88 19.86 8.80 16.45
CA ILE A 88 19.13 7.55 16.30
C ILE A 88 19.07 6.92 17.70
N TYR A 89 17.87 6.63 18.19
CA TYR A 89 17.62 6.23 19.59
C TYR A 89 18.20 7.20 20.63
N GLY A 90 18.12 8.51 20.37
CA GLY A 90 18.66 9.55 21.26
C GLY A 90 20.19 9.74 21.18
N ASN A 91 20.92 8.81 20.56
CA ASN A 91 22.37 8.89 20.42
C ASN A 91 22.79 9.63 19.15
N LYS A 92 23.79 10.52 19.26
CA LYS A 92 24.39 11.19 18.10
C LYS A 92 25.05 10.16 17.19
N VAL A 93 24.89 10.32 15.89
CA VAL A 93 25.38 9.36 14.88
C VAL A 93 26.47 9.99 14.03
N THR A 94 27.55 9.25 13.77
CA THR A 94 28.64 9.68 12.88
C THR A 94 28.27 9.49 11.41
N CYS A 95 28.97 10.18 10.49
CA CYS A 95 28.74 10.04 9.05
C CYS A 95 28.86 8.57 8.57
N GLN A 96 29.84 7.83 9.11
CA GLN A 96 30.05 6.42 8.76
C GLN A 96 28.90 5.54 9.26
N GLN A 97 28.44 5.75 10.49
CA GLN A 97 27.30 5.02 11.05
C GLN A 97 26.02 5.34 10.26
N LEU A 98 25.81 6.60 9.87
CA LEU A 98 24.67 7.01 9.07
C LEU A 98 24.67 6.30 7.70
N LEU A 99 25.81 6.23 7.01
CA LEU A 99 25.93 5.52 5.74
C LEU A 99 25.65 4.01 5.89
N ASN A 100 26.17 3.39 6.95
CA ASN A 100 25.90 1.98 7.22
C ASN A 100 24.42 1.73 7.51
N ASN A 101 23.74 2.64 8.22
CA ASN A 101 22.31 2.58 8.44
C ASN A 101 21.53 2.71 7.12
N PHE A 102 21.90 3.65 6.24
CA PHE A 102 21.29 3.77 4.91
C PHE A 102 21.38 2.46 4.10
N LYS A 103 22.54 1.81 4.08
CA LYS A 103 22.72 0.52 3.39
C LYS A 103 21.82 -0.57 3.96
N LYS A 104 21.70 -0.64 5.29
CA LYS A 104 20.81 -1.58 5.97
C LYS A 104 19.34 -1.31 5.62
N TYR A 105 18.88 -0.06 5.72
CA TYR A 105 17.52 0.30 5.37
C TYR A 105 17.18 0.02 3.90
N ALA A 106 18.08 0.37 2.97
CA ALA A 106 17.90 0.06 1.55
C ALA A 106 17.77 -1.45 1.29
N THR A 107 18.55 -2.25 2.03
CA THR A 107 18.48 -3.72 1.95
C THR A 107 17.15 -4.25 2.46
N ILE A 108 16.69 -3.78 3.62
CA ILE A 108 15.38 -4.16 4.20
C ILE A 108 14.23 -3.82 3.24
N ILE A 109 14.28 -2.62 2.63
CA ILE A 109 13.26 -2.17 1.66
C ILE A 109 13.27 -3.08 0.43
N ARG A 110 14.45 -3.38 -0.12
CA ARG A 110 14.59 -4.26 -1.29
C ARG A 110 14.12 -5.68 -1.02
N GLU A 111 14.38 -6.19 0.17
CA GLU A 111 13.96 -7.53 0.61
C GLU A 111 12.46 -7.58 0.94
N GLY A 112 11.73 -6.46 0.86
CA GLY A 112 10.31 -6.40 1.19
C GLY A 112 10.03 -6.53 2.69
N GLY A 113 11.02 -6.26 3.54
CA GLY A 113 10.93 -6.37 4.99
C GLY A 113 10.10 -5.27 5.67
N LEU A 114 9.65 -4.25 4.92
CA LEU A 114 8.69 -3.29 5.42
C LEU A 114 7.26 -3.79 5.21
N PRO A 115 6.38 -3.70 6.22
CA PRO A 115 4.97 -3.94 6.00
C PRO A 115 4.48 -2.95 4.94
N LYS A 116 3.82 -3.45 3.89
CA LYS A 116 3.15 -2.58 2.93
C LYS A 116 2.12 -1.77 3.70
N VAL A 117 2.26 -0.45 3.66
CA VAL A 117 1.25 0.47 4.18
C VAL A 117 0.01 0.25 3.31
N LYS A 118 -0.99 -0.41 3.89
CA LYS A 118 -2.29 -0.59 3.26
C LYS A 118 -3.11 0.67 3.51
N SER A 119 -3.93 1.04 2.55
CA SER A 119 -4.97 2.03 2.81
C SER A 119 -5.93 1.51 3.88
N GLU A 120 -6.59 2.42 4.60
CA GLU A 120 -7.58 2.04 5.62
C GLU A 120 -8.70 1.17 5.03
N VAL A 121 -9.12 1.46 3.79
CA VAL A 121 -10.15 0.70 3.07
C VAL A 121 -9.67 -0.72 2.75
N GLU A 122 -8.43 -0.90 2.28
CA GLU A 122 -7.86 -2.23 2.05
C GLU A 122 -7.68 -3.02 3.34
N ALA A 123 -7.26 -2.36 4.42
CA ALA A 123 -7.12 -2.99 5.73
C ALA A 123 -8.49 -3.46 6.27
N LEU A 124 -9.52 -2.64 6.12
CA LEU A 124 -10.90 -2.98 6.49
C LEU A 124 -11.47 -4.09 5.60
N ALA A 125 -11.20 -4.06 4.29
CA ALA A 125 -11.60 -5.12 3.37
C ALA A 125 -10.93 -6.46 3.75
N ASP A 126 -9.66 -6.45 4.16
CA ASP A 126 -8.98 -7.65 4.66
C ASP A 126 -9.58 -8.15 5.98
N GLU A 127 -9.88 -7.26 6.92
CA GLU A 127 -10.38 -7.64 8.25
C GLU A 127 -11.81 -8.18 8.19
N THR A 128 -12.68 -7.54 7.42
CA THR A 128 -14.06 -8.03 7.19
C THR A 128 -14.05 -9.42 6.56
N ASN A 129 -13.22 -9.64 5.54
CA ASN A 129 -13.05 -10.95 4.91
C ASN A 129 -12.40 -11.99 5.83
N ARG A 130 -11.46 -11.60 6.70
CA ARG A 130 -10.86 -12.49 7.70
C ARG A 130 -11.91 -12.96 8.71
N SER A 131 -12.71 -12.04 9.24
CA SER A 131 -13.82 -12.34 10.15
C SER A 131 -14.86 -13.27 9.51
N ALA A 132 -15.23 -13.02 8.24
CA ALA A 132 -16.15 -13.90 7.50
C ALA A 132 -15.54 -15.30 7.27
N LEU A 133 -14.25 -15.37 6.94
CA LEU A 133 -13.53 -16.63 6.76
C LEU A 133 -13.49 -17.46 8.04
N GLU A 134 -13.25 -16.82 9.19
CA GLU A 134 -13.21 -17.49 10.49
C GLU A 134 -14.57 -18.09 10.85
N LYS A 135 -15.66 -17.35 10.67
CA LYS A 135 -17.03 -17.87 10.90
C LYS A 135 -17.35 -19.07 10.01
N ALA A 136 -17.03 -18.98 8.72
CA ALA A 136 -17.26 -20.07 7.76
C ALA A 136 -16.39 -21.31 8.08
N LYS A 137 -15.14 -21.09 8.52
CA LYS A 137 -14.26 -22.18 8.99
C LYS A 137 -14.80 -22.83 10.24
N GLU A 138 -15.24 -22.04 11.22
CA GLU A 138 -15.78 -22.56 12.47
C GLU A 138 -17.02 -23.42 12.22
N PHE A 139 -17.93 -22.98 11.35
CA PHE A 139 -19.07 -23.78 10.91
C PHE A 139 -18.64 -25.11 10.29
N TYR A 140 -17.70 -25.08 9.34
CA TYR A 140 -17.19 -26.29 8.70
C TYR A 140 -16.54 -27.25 9.71
N ILE A 141 -15.72 -26.73 10.63
CA ILE A 141 -15.03 -27.52 11.65
C ILE A 141 -16.04 -28.17 12.60
N LYS A 142 -17.00 -27.41 13.12
CA LYS A 142 -18.06 -27.92 13.99
C LYS A 142 -18.84 -29.03 13.30
N GLY A 143 -19.34 -28.80 12.08
CA GLY A 143 -20.08 -29.82 11.33
C GLY A 143 -19.25 -31.07 11.01
N MET A 144 -17.94 -30.92 10.81
CA MET A 144 -17.04 -32.07 10.62
C MET A 144 -16.78 -32.83 11.92
N GLN A 145 -16.83 -32.18 13.09
CA GLN A 145 -16.59 -32.78 14.41
C GLN A 145 -17.85 -33.36 15.06
N GLU A 146 -19.05 -32.90 14.67
CA GLU A 146 -20.34 -33.37 15.19
C GLU A 146 -20.59 -34.86 14.93
N LYS A 147 -20.00 -35.43 13.88
CA LYS A 147 -20.13 -36.84 13.52
C LYS A 147 -18.83 -37.60 13.75
N THR A 148 -18.97 -38.82 14.25
CA THR A 148 -17.88 -39.81 14.20
C THR A 148 -17.96 -40.54 12.87
N TYR A 149 -16.80 -40.90 12.31
CA TYR A 149 -16.71 -41.57 11.01
C TYR A 149 -16.05 -42.93 11.19
N ALA A 150 -16.67 -43.96 10.62
CA ALA A 150 -16.11 -45.31 10.56
C ALA A 150 -15.32 -45.51 9.27
N THR A 151 -15.78 -44.89 8.18
CA THR A 151 -15.17 -45.04 6.86
C THR A 151 -14.78 -43.70 6.24
N LEU A 152 -13.80 -43.75 5.33
CA LEU A 152 -13.39 -42.56 4.59
C LEU A 152 -14.51 -42.01 3.67
N ASN A 153 -15.39 -42.88 3.16
CA ASN A 153 -16.48 -42.46 2.28
C ASN A 153 -17.48 -41.58 3.04
N GLU A 154 -17.80 -41.92 4.29
CA GLU A 154 -18.64 -41.08 5.16
C GLU A 154 -18.03 -39.69 5.39
N VAL A 155 -16.70 -39.61 5.59
CA VAL A 155 -15.98 -38.33 5.73
C VAL A 155 -16.13 -37.49 4.46
N LYS A 156 -15.96 -38.11 3.28
CA LYS A 156 -16.07 -37.43 1.99
C LYS A 156 -17.49 -36.93 1.74
N GLU A 157 -18.50 -37.75 2.01
CA GLU A 157 -19.90 -37.38 1.85
C GLU A 157 -20.26 -36.19 2.75
N ASN A 158 -19.79 -36.19 4.00
CA ASN A 158 -20.04 -35.07 4.90
C ASN A 158 -19.28 -33.80 4.46
N HIS A 159 -18.03 -33.93 4.00
CA HIS A 159 -17.26 -32.82 3.43
C HIS A 159 -17.94 -32.18 2.22
N VAL A 160 -18.43 -33.00 1.28
CA VAL A 160 -19.12 -32.53 0.06
C VAL A 160 -20.41 -31.79 0.40
N LYS A 161 -21.06 -32.12 1.53
CA LYS A 161 -22.24 -31.41 2.04
C LYS A 161 -21.88 -30.09 2.74
N LEU A 162 -20.89 -30.11 3.64
CA LEU A 162 -20.57 -28.96 4.51
C LEU A 162 -19.79 -27.86 3.80
N LEU A 163 -18.88 -28.20 2.86
CA LEU A 163 -18.03 -27.20 2.22
C LEU A 163 -18.83 -26.18 1.36
N PRO A 164 -19.85 -26.58 0.56
CA PRO A 164 -20.74 -25.63 -0.10
C PRO A 164 -21.48 -24.71 0.87
N GLN A 165 -22.00 -25.25 1.98
CA GLN A 165 -22.71 -24.47 3.00
C GLN A 165 -21.79 -23.43 3.67
N ALA A 166 -20.55 -23.82 4.00
CA ALA A 166 -19.56 -22.88 4.54
C ALA A 166 -19.21 -21.76 3.54
N LYS A 167 -19.15 -22.07 2.24
CA LYS A 167 -18.93 -21.06 1.19
C LYS A 167 -20.10 -20.10 1.09
N GLU A 168 -21.32 -20.61 1.16
CA GLU A 168 -22.53 -19.80 1.12
C GLU A 168 -22.59 -18.85 2.33
N GLN A 169 -22.29 -19.35 3.53
CA GLN A 169 -22.21 -18.53 4.74
C GLN A 169 -21.16 -17.41 4.62
N PHE A 170 -20.02 -17.69 3.99
CA PHE A 170 -19.01 -16.68 3.69
C PHE A 170 -19.54 -15.62 2.71
N LEU A 171 -20.20 -16.05 1.63
CA LEU A 171 -20.76 -15.16 0.60
C LEU A 171 -21.92 -14.29 1.13
N ASN A 172 -22.68 -14.79 2.10
CA ASN A 172 -23.75 -14.06 2.76
C ASN A 172 -23.25 -13.06 3.81
N SER A 173 -21.95 -13.08 4.14
CA SER A 173 -21.35 -12.12 5.06
C SER A 173 -21.10 -10.78 4.36
N PRO A 174 -21.32 -9.63 5.02
CA PRO A 174 -21.06 -8.33 4.42
C PRO A 174 -19.56 -8.12 4.20
N THR A 175 -19.11 -8.18 2.94
CA THR A 175 -17.72 -7.92 2.54
C THR A 175 -17.64 -6.70 1.63
N ILE A 176 -16.58 -5.90 1.78
CA ILE A 176 -16.43 -4.60 1.10
C ILE A 176 -15.96 -4.74 -0.35
N ASP A 177 -15.16 -5.76 -0.67
CA ASP A 177 -14.52 -5.93 -1.97
C ASP A 177 -14.56 -7.38 -2.46
N TYR A 178 -15.23 -7.61 -3.60
CA TYR A 178 -15.34 -8.90 -4.27
C TYR A 178 -13.98 -9.53 -4.64
N TYR A 179 -13.00 -8.75 -5.09
CA TYR A 179 -11.69 -9.27 -5.47
C TYR A 179 -10.91 -9.80 -4.26
N VAL A 180 -11.02 -9.11 -3.13
CA VAL A 180 -10.49 -9.57 -1.84
C VAL A 180 -11.22 -10.84 -1.41
N SER A 181 -12.56 -10.86 -1.45
CA SER A 181 -13.38 -12.03 -1.11
C SER A 181 -13.00 -13.29 -1.89
N LYS A 182 -12.69 -13.15 -3.19
CA LYS A 182 -12.22 -14.27 -4.04
C LYS A 182 -10.92 -14.91 -3.52
N ARG A 183 -10.00 -14.13 -2.94
CA ARG A 183 -8.77 -14.63 -2.33
C ARG A 183 -9.08 -15.46 -1.08
N TYR A 184 -9.96 -14.98 -0.21
CA TYR A 184 -10.33 -15.67 1.04
C TYR A 184 -11.12 -16.95 0.77
N LEU A 185 -11.96 -17.00 -0.28
CA LEU A 185 -12.62 -18.24 -0.72
C LEU A 185 -11.63 -19.33 -1.17
N LYS A 186 -10.52 -18.95 -1.83
CA LYS A 186 -9.45 -19.91 -2.16
C LYS A 186 -8.78 -20.44 -0.90
N ILE A 187 -8.55 -19.59 0.10
CA ILE A 187 -7.99 -19.98 1.40
C ILE A 187 -8.94 -20.95 2.10
N LEU A 188 -10.26 -20.66 2.16
CA LEU A 188 -11.25 -21.56 2.75
C LEU A 188 -11.20 -22.95 2.12
N ARG A 189 -11.20 -23.03 0.78
CA ARG A 189 -11.10 -24.30 0.05
C ARG A 189 -9.81 -25.04 0.35
N LYS A 190 -8.66 -24.35 0.39
CA LYS A 190 -7.36 -24.96 0.69
C LYS A 190 -7.27 -25.44 2.14
N CYS A 191 -7.80 -24.69 3.09
CA CYS A 191 -7.88 -25.09 4.49
C CYS A 191 -8.78 -26.31 4.67
N ALA A 192 -9.93 -26.33 3.99
CA ALA A 192 -10.81 -27.48 3.99
C ALA A 192 -10.14 -28.69 3.35
N ALA A 193 -9.37 -28.53 2.25
CA ALA A 193 -8.69 -29.60 1.51
C ALA A 193 -7.35 -30.07 2.09
N SER A 194 -6.76 -29.34 3.04
CA SER A 194 -5.52 -29.76 3.73
C SER A 194 -5.76 -30.46 5.07
N GLY A 195 -7.01 -30.55 5.55
CA GLY A 195 -7.33 -31.19 6.83
C GLY A 195 -6.78 -30.45 8.05
N CYS A 196 -6.06 -29.34 7.86
CA CYS A 196 -5.44 -28.53 8.89
C CYS A 196 -6.46 -27.95 9.90
N CYS A 197 -7.73 -27.92 9.52
CA CYS A 197 -8.85 -27.48 10.34
C CYS A 197 -9.38 -28.57 11.29
N ILE A 198 -9.04 -29.83 11.06
CA ILE A 198 -9.44 -30.96 11.90
C ILE A 198 -8.19 -31.32 12.69
N GLY A 199 -8.11 -30.88 13.96
CA GLY A 199 -6.92 -31.02 14.80
C GLY A 199 -6.30 -32.43 14.79
N SER A 200 -5.08 -32.54 15.31
CA SER A 200 -4.18 -33.72 15.31
C SER A 200 -4.71 -35.02 15.97
N GLY A 201 -6.02 -35.14 16.19
CA GLY A 201 -6.71 -36.34 16.61
C GLY A 201 -6.87 -37.40 15.49
N ARG A 202 -7.66 -38.44 15.79
CA ARG A 202 -7.82 -39.66 14.96
C ARG A 202 -8.29 -39.37 13.52
N ILE A 203 -9.03 -38.27 13.30
CA ILE A 203 -9.54 -37.83 12.00
C ILE A 203 -8.45 -37.13 11.17
N GLY A 204 -7.55 -36.36 11.79
CA GLY A 204 -6.41 -35.74 11.12
C GLY A 204 -5.45 -36.78 10.53
N LYS A 205 -5.26 -37.92 11.21
CA LYS A 205 -4.49 -39.07 10.70
C LYS A 205 -5.14 -39.77 9.51
N PHE A 206 -6.47 -39.78 9.44
CA PHE A 206 -7.21 -40.33 8.30
C PHE A 206 -7.10 -39.43 7.07
N TRP A 207 -7.04 -38.11 7.27
CA TRP A 207 -6.87 -37.13 6.21
C TRP A 207 -5.43 -37.03 5.69
N SER A 208 -4.41 -37.25 6.54
CA SER A 208 -3.00 -37.30 6.09
C SER A 208 -2.72 -38.44 5.12
N LEU A 209 -3.51 -39.52 5.14
CA LEU A 209 -3.39 -40.64 4.19
C LEU A 209 -3.94 -40.30 2.78
N PHE A 210 -4.72 -39.22 2.65
CA PHE A 210 -5.32 -38.80 1.38
C PHE A 210 -4.48 -37.77 0.60
N GLY A 211 -3.31 -37.36 1.12
CA GLY A 211 -2.65 -36.12 0.69
C GLY A 211 -1.19 -36.23 0.29
N ASN A 212 -0.85 -37.02 -0.73
CA ASN A 212 0.33 -36.75 -1.59
C ASN A 212 0.02 -35.68 -2.67
N CYS A 213 -0.80 -34.68 -2.32
CA CYS A 213 -1.25 -33.62 -3.25
C CYS A 213 -0.93 -32.24 -2.68
N CYS A 214 0.31 -32.06 -2.22
CA CYS A 214 0.98 -30.78 -2.07
C CYS A 214 2.41 -30.97 -2.55
N ARG A 215 2.59 -30.91 -3.88
CA ARG A 215 3.83 -30.47 -4.50
C ARG A 215 3.51 -29.28 -5.38
#